data_AF-A0A3D2L9S0-F1
#
_entry.id   AF-A0A3D2L9S0-F1
#
_cell.length_a   1.000
_cell.length_b   1.000
_cell.length_c   1.000
_cell.angle_alpha   90.00
_cell.angle_beta   90.00
_cell.angle_gamma   90.00
#
_symmetry.space_group_name_H-M   'P 1'
#
loop_
_entity.id
_entity.type
_entity.pdbx_description
1 polymer ?
#
loop_
_entity_poly.entity_id
_entity_poly.type
_entity_poly.pdbx_seq_one_letter_code
_entity_poly.pdbx_strand_id
1 'polypeptide(L)'
;MARNFLKLAATAALAAMMAASATAQSLIRDAEIEETLREWTNPILEVAGLKPNDVGLYLINDPSLNAFVANGQNIHLHTGLIIAADSSLQIKGVIGHETCHIACGHSVSRSRAAGVAMRPALLSIGLGILAMAAGEGGAGAALIGSSQQFAALNFFTHTRSEEATADAAAVEYLTQLGQSPRGIVEFFENFRYQEVLSSARRYPYFRAHPLASDRIRTVRQLAEDSGMMDTPQTDRELNQYQMMRAKLIGFLDTPNKVAREYPASDQSQPARYARSIAAMQVSDIDRALIEVNSLLEDDPENPFFWELKGQILFESGRA
;
A
#
# COMPACT_ATOMS: atom_id res chain seq x y z
N MET A 1 -20.77 26.41 37.05
CA MET A 1 -20.82 26.64 35.58
C MET A 1 -19.59 26.11 34.84
N ALA A 2 -18.36 26.49 35.22
CA ALA A 2 -17.13 26.07 34.53
C ALA A 2 -16.90 24.54 34.42
N ARG A 3 -17.30 23.76 35.43
CA ARG A 3 -17.17 22.28 35.44
C ARG A 3 -18.01 21.56 34.38
N ASN A 4 -19.14 22.14 33.97
CA ASN A 4 -19.99 21.56 32.92
C ASN A 4 -19.51 21.96 31.52
N PHE A 5 -18.89 23.15 31.38
CA PHE A 5 -18.26 23.60 30.15
C PHE A 5 -17.01 22.78 29.79
N LEU A 6 -16.14 22.45 30.76
CA LEU A 6 -14.99 21.57 30.51
C LEU A 6 -15.39 20.15 30.11
N LYS A 7 -16.47 19.60 30.70
CA LYS A 7 -16.99 18.29 30.33
C LYS A 7 -17.54 18.29 28.90
N LEU A 8 -18.32 19.32 28.53
CA LEU A 8 -18.84 19.46 27.16
C LEU A 8 -17.73 19.61 26.12
N ALA A 9 -16.71 20.42 26.42
CA ALA A 9 -15.56 20.63 25.54
C ALA A 9 -14.71 19.36 25.37
N ALA A 10 -14.51 18.60 26.46
CA ALA A 10 -13.80 17.33 26.40
C ALA A 10 -14.57 16.25 25.62
N THR A 11 -15.91 16.17 25.78
CA THR A 11 -16.74 15.24 24.99
C THR A 11 -16.85 15.65 23.52
N ALA A 12 -16.88 16.95 23.21
CA ALA A 12 -16.91 17.43 21.84
C ALA A 12 -15.56 17.22 21.12
N ALA A 13 -14.44 17.41 21.83
CA ALA A 13 -13.11 17.09 21.31
C ALA A 13 -12.93 15.58 21.09
N LEU A 14 -13.45 14.74 21.99
CA LEU A 14 -13.40 13.29 21.84
C LEU A 14 -14.29 12.79 20.69
N ALA A 15 -15.48 13.37 20.52
CA ALA A 15 -16.38 13.06 19.40
C ALA A 15 -15.82 13.54 18.04
N ALA A 16 -15.16 14.71 18.02
CA ALA A 16 -14.48 15.21 16.82
C ALA A 16 -13.24 14.39 16.44
N MET A 17 -12.56 13.75 17.40
CA MET A 17 -11.47 12.80 17.13
C MET A 17 -11.96 11.41 16.67
N MET A 18 -13.23 11.07 16.88
CA MET A 18 -13.84 9.81 16.41
C MET A 18 -14.62 9.97 15.10
N ALA A 19 -14.90 11.18 14.65
CA ALA A 19 -15.46 11.46 13.33
C ALA A 19 -14.35 11.48 12.27
N ALA A 20 -13.58 10.39 12.16
CA ALA A 20 -12.95 10.11 10.89
C ALA A 20 -14.10 9.85 9.92
N SER A 21 -14.30 10.75 8.95
CA SER A 21 -15.14 10.46 7.80
C SER A 21 -14.64 9.13 7.24
N ALA A 22 -15.42 8.06 7.47
CA ALA A 22 -15.26 6.83 6.73
C ALA A 22 -15.64 7.17 5.30
N THR A 23 -14.70 7.72 4.53
CA THR A 23 -14.74 7.59 3.09
C THR A 23 -14.81 6.09 2.87
N ALA A 24 -15.94 5.60 2.40
CA ALA A 24 -16.01 4.24 1.88
C ALA A 24 -15.01 4.20 0.74
N GLN A 25 -13.78 3.80 1.05
CA GLN A 25 -12.74 3.58 0.06
C GLN A 25 -13.33 2.51 -0.87
N SER A 26 -13.53 2.89 -2.13
CA SER A 26 -14.19 2.02 -3.08
C SER A 26 -13.29 0.81 -3.30
N LEU A 27 -13.72 -0.34 -2.78
CA LEU A 27 -13.08 -1.61 -3.06
C LEU A 27 -13.33 -1.95 -4.53
N ILE A 28 -12.27 -2.24 -5.28
CA ILE A 28 -12.36 -2.74 -6.65
C ILE A 28 -12.50 -4.25 -6.59
N ARG A 29 -13.46 -4.78 -7.34
CA ARG A 29 -13.60 -6.21 -7.61
C ARG A 29 -13.34 -6.45 -9.09
N ASP A 30 -12.19 -7.01 -9.41
CA ASP A 30 -11.76 -7.27 -10.78
C ASP A 30 -11.08 -8.64 -10.84
N ALA A 31 -11.60 -9.55 -11.67
CA ALA A 31 -11.16 -10.93 -11.69
C ALA A 31 -9.69 -11.08 -12.13
N GLU A 32 -9.30 -10.40 -13.20
CA GLU A 32 -7.92 -10.44 -13.74
C GLU A 32 -6.90 -9.92 -12.74
N ILE A 33 -7.20 -8.76 -12.12
CA ILE A 33 -6.28 -8.12 -11.19
C ILE A 33 -6.21 -8.91 -9.88
N GLU A 34 -7.35 -9.36 -9.34
CA GLU A 34 -7.37 -10.19 -8.13
C GLU A 34 -6.64 -11.52 -8.35
N GLU A 35 -6.85 -12.18 -9.48
CA GLU A 35 -6.16 -13.43 -9.84
C GLU A 35 -4.66 -13.23 -9.94
N THR A 36 -4.21 -12.20 -10.67
CA THR A 36 -2.79 -11.86 -10.83
C THR A 36 -2.14 -11.57 -9.47
N LEU A 37 -2.77 -10.70 -8.66
CA LEU A 37 -2.23 -10.36 -7.35
C LEU A 37 -2.21 -11.57 -6.41
N ARG A 38 -3.20 -12.47 -6.49
CA ARG A 38 -3.21 -13.73 -5.73
C ARG A 38 -2.11 -14.68 -6.17
N GLU A 39 -1.88 -14.81 -7.48
CA GLU A 39 -0.79 -15.64 -8.02
C GLU A 39 0.57 -15.19 -7.46
N TRP A 40 0.81 -13.89 -7.34
CA TRP A 40 2.05 -13.36 -6.77
C TRP A 40 2.10 -13.43 -5.24
N THR A 41 0.97 -13.19 -4.57
CA THR A 41 0.92 -13.07 -3.10
C THR A 41 0.94 -14.43 -2.42
N ASN A 42 0.21 -15.44 -2.94
CA ASN A 42 0.04 -16.71 -2.26
C ASN A 42 1.37 -17.43 -1.96
N PRO A 43 2.33 -17.54 -2.90
CA PRO A 43 3.64 -18.14 -2.60
C PRO A 43 4.42 -17.37 -1.52
N ILE A 44 4.30 -16.04 -1.48
CA ILE A 44 4.94 -15.18 -0.46
C ILE A 44 4.33 -15.47 0.92
N LEU A 45 3.00 -15.62 1.00
CA LEU A 45 2.32 -15.98 2.24
C LEU A 45 2.75 -17.37 2.75
N GLU A 46 2.87 -18.34 1.84
CA GLU A 46 3.27 -19.71 2.19
C GLU A 46 4.68 -19.79 2.77
N VAL A 47 5.66 -19.12 2.16
CA VAL A 47 7.03 -19.06 2.71
C VAL A 47 7.10 -18.26 4.03
N ALA A 48 6.20 -17.30 4.21
CA ALA A 48 6.04 -16.58 5.47
C ALA A 48 5.31 -17.39 6.57
N GLY A 49 4.91 -18.64 6.28
CA GLY A 49 4.22 -19.53 7.23
C GLY A 49 2.74 -19.17 7.44
N LEU A 50 2.15 -18.36 6.56
CA LEU A 50 0.73 -18.01 6.57
C LEU A 50 -0.05 -18.92 5.63
N LYS A 51 -1.34 -19.09 5.89
CA LYS A 51 -2.26 -19.79 4.98
C LYS A 51 -2.90 -18.78 4.04
N PRO A 52 -2.74 -18.91 2.70
CA PRO A 52 -3.30 -17.94 1.76
C PRO A 52 -4.79 -17.64 1.92
N ASN A 53 -5.59 -18.67 2.25
CA ASN A 53 -7.03 -18.54 2.46
C ASN A 53 -7.42 -17.77 3.73
N ASP A 54 -6.49 -17.65 4.70
CA ASP A 54 -6.72 -16.89 5.94
C ASP A 54 -6.33 -15.41 5.80
N VAL A 55 -5.74 -15.04 4.64
CA VAL A 55 -5.25 -13.69 4.37
C VAL A 55 -6.12 -13.03 3.29
N GLY A 56 -6.80 -11.95 3.64
CA GLY A 56 -7.53 -11.12 2.68
C GLY A 56 -6.57 -10.29 1.83
N LEU A 57 -6.91 -10.11 0.56
CA LEU A 57 -6.17 -9.25 -0.37
C LEU A 57 -7.18 -8.35 -1.08
N TYR A 58 -7.01 -7.05 -0.94
CA TYR A 58 -8.00 -6.06 -1.35
C TYR A 58 -7.38 -4.94 -2.16
N LEU A 59 -7.98 -4.64 -3.31
CA LEU A 59 -7.60 -3.51 -4.15
C LEU A 59 -8.48 -2.30 -3.85
N ILE A 60 -7.85 -1.21 -3.45
CA ILE A 60 -8.52 0.04 -3.08
C ILE A 60 -8.42 1.03 -4.23
N ASN A 61 -9.57 1.52 -4.71
CA ASN A 61 -9.64 2.60 -5.68
C ASN A 61 -9.20 3.93 -5.04
N ASP A 62 -7.89 4.15 -5.01
CA ASP A 62 -7.29 5.34 -4.45
C ASP A 62 -6.00 5.63 -5.24
N PRO A 63 -5.89 6.81 -5.87
CA PRO A 63 -4.73 7.15 -6.69
C PRO A 63 -3.47 7.44 -5.88
N SER A 64 -3.55 7.47 -4.54
CA SER A 64 -2.39 7.66 -3.68
C SER A 64 -1.53 6.40 -3.60
N LEU A 65 -0.21 6.60 -3.48
CA LEU A 65 0.74 5.52 -3.26
C LEU A 65 0.61 5.00 -1.83
N ASN A 66 0.02 3.80 -1.69
CA ASN A 66 -0.16 3.13 -0.41
C ASN A 66 -0.33 1.61 -0.55
N ALA A 67 0.10 0.92 0.50
CA ALA A 67 -0.23 -0.46 0.82
C ALA A 67 -0.22 -0.58 2.35
N PHE A 68 -1.04 -1.45 2.91
CA PHE A 68 -1.07 -1.64 4.37
C PHE A 68 -1.78 -2.93 4.79
N VAL A 69 -1.44 -3.41 5.98
CA VAL A 69 -2.19 -4.44 6.70
C VAL A 69 -3.17 -3.83 7.69
N ALA A 70 -4.44 -4.26 7.67
CA ALA A 70 -5.44 -3.82 8.65
C ALA A 70 -6.50 -4.90 8.93
N ASN A 71 -7.29 -4.69 10.00
CA ASN A 71 -8.48 -5.50 10.33
C ASN A 71 -8.21 -7.01 10.41
N GLY A 72 -7.07 -7.40 10.96
CA GLY A 72 -6.62 -8.80 11.00
C GLY A 72 -5.54 -9.06 9.94
N GLN A 73 -5.66 -10.17 9.22
CA GLN A 73 -4.71 -10.60 8.21
C GLN A 73 -5.17 -10.13 6.81
N ASN A 74 -5.35 -8.82 6.62
CA ASN A 74 -5.80 -8.31 5.32
C ASN A 74 -4.78 -7.32 4.75
N ILE A 75 -4.23 -7.64 3.59
CA ILE A 75 -3.36 -6.78 2.80
C ILE A 75 -4.23 -5.93 1.89
N HIS A 76 -4.03 -4.62 1.92
CA HIS A 76 -4.71 -3.66 1.06
C HIS A 76 -3.67 -2.98 0.17
N LEU A 77 -3.93 -2.95 -1.13
CA LEU A 77 -3.11 -2.27 -2.13
C LEU A 77 -3.93 -1.13 -2.73
N HIS A 78 -3.37 0.07 -2.82
CA HIS A 78 -4.00 1.15 -3.58
C HIS A 78 -3.69 1.02 -5.07
N THR A 79 -4.64 1.36 -5.94
CA THR A 79 -4.41 1.42 -7.39
C THR A 79 -3.27 2.36 -7.75
N GLY A 80 -3.11 3.46 -7.02
CA GLY A 80 -1.99 4.38 -7.17
C GLY A 80 -0.62 3.74 -6.98
N LEU A 81 -0.49 2.73 -6.12
CA LEU A 81 0.78 2.00 -5.94
C LEU A 81 1.10 1.12 -7.15
N ILE A 82 0.12 0.39 -7.67
CA ILE A 82 0.30 -0.49 -8.84
C ILE A 82 0.66 0.33 -10.08
N ILE A 83 0.01 1.48 -10.28
CA ILE A 83 0.28 2.38 -11.41
C ILE A 83 1.68 3.03 -11.31
N ALA A 84 2.12 3.36 -10.09
CA ALA A 84 3.38 4.06 -9.83
C ALA A 84 4.60 3.14 -9.72
N ALA A 85 4.42 1.84 -9.46
CA ALA A 85 5.50 0.86 -9.52
C ALA A 85 6.00 0.73 -10.96
N ASP A 86 7.28 0.38 -11.15
CA ASP A 86 7.89 0.21 -12.49
C ASP A 86 7.92 -1.26 -12.96
N SER A 87 7.64 -2.22 -12.06
CA SER A 87 7.72 -3.65 -12.37
C SER A 87 6.90 -4.50 -11.40
N SER A 88 6.65 -5.76 -11.80
CA SER A 88 6.07 -6.76 -10.90
C SER A 88 6.94 -7.00 -9.66
N LEU A 89 8.27 -6.90 -9.80
CA LEU A 89 9.22 -7.08 -8.72
C LEU A 89 9.01 -6.06 -7.59
N GLN A 90 8.75 -4.80 -7.93
CA GLN A 90 8.50 -3.76 -6.92
C GLN A 90 7.21 -4.04 -6.14
N ILE A 91 6.13 -4.44 -6.83
CA ILE A 91 4.85 -4.78 -6.19
C ILE A 91 5.02 -5.99 -5.26
N LYS A 92 5.71 -7.04 -5.73
CA LYS A 92 6.03 -8.22 -4.92
C LYS A 92 6.89 -7.90 -3.71
N GLY A 93 7.85 -6.98 -3.84
CA GLY A 93 8.64 -6.45 -2.73
C GLY A 93 7.77 -5.81 -1.66
N VAL A 94 6.83 -4.93 -2.06
CA VAL A 94 5.87 -4.31 -1.14
C VAL A 94 4.94 -5.36 -0.51
N ILE A 95 4.46 -6.35 -1.28
CA ILE A 95 3.64 -7.45 -0.75
C ILE A 95 4.42 -8.27 0.28
N GLY A 96 5.70 -8.56 0.03
CA GLY A 96 6.59 -9.24 0.98
C GLY A 96 6.74 -8.45 2.28
N HIS A 97 6.89 -7.13 2.17
CA HIS A 97 6.96 -6.21 3.31
C HIS A 97 5.66 -6.26 4.14
N GLU A 98 4.50 -6.09 3.49
CA GLU A 98 3.19 -6.17 4.16
C GLU A 98 2.94 -7.57 4.74
N THR A 99 3.42 -8.62 4.08
CA THR A 99 3.30 -10.00 4.58
C THR A 99 4.01 -10.16 5.92
N CYS A 100 5.19 -9.58 6.12
CA CYS A 100 5.83 -9.60 7.45
C CYS A 100 5.06 -8.79 8.49
N HIS A 101 4.38 -7.69 8.15
CA HIS A 101 3.53 -7.02 9.15
C HIS A 101 2.46 -7.96 9.75
N ILE A 102 2.00 -8.96 8.99
CA ILE A 102 1.17 -10.07 9.48
C ILE A 102 2.01 -11.13 10.20
N ALA A 103 2.94 -11.77 9.49
CA ALA A 103 3.69 -12.93 9.98
C ALA A 103 4.54 -12.63 11.22
N CYS A 104 5.14 -11.44 11.26
CA CYS A 104 5.98 -10.94 12.34
C CYS A 104 5.13 -10.37 13.50
N GLY A 105 3.80 -10.34 13.38
CA GLY A 105 2.88 -9.94 14.44
C GLY A 105 2.94 -8.46 14.81
N HIS A 106 3.40 -7.58 13.91
CA HIS A 106 3.61 -6.15 14.18
C HIS A 106 2.33 -5.45 14.66
N SER A 107 1.17 -5.73 14.07
CA SER A 107 -0.10 -5.13 14.52
C SER A 107 -0.45 -5.51 15.97
N VAL A 108 -0.25 -6.77 16.36
CA VAL A 108 -0.50 -7.26 17.72
C VAL A 108 0.54 -6.70 18.70
N SER A 109 1.80 -6.66 18.28
CA SER A 109 2.91 -6.05 19.01
C SER A 109 2.62 -4.58 19.29
N ARG A 110 2.23 -3.78 18.27
CA ARG A 110 1.87 -2.37 18.39
C ARG A 110 0.74 -2.14 19.37
N SER A 111 -0.35 -2.92 19.29
CA SER A 111 -1.47 -2.80 20.24
C SER A 111 -1.03 -3.08 21.69
N ARG A 112 -0.19 -4.11 21.90
CA ARG A 112 0.36 -4.42 23.23
C ARG A 112 1.34 -3.34 23.70
N ALA A 113 2.23 -2.89 22.83
CA ALA A 113 3.23 -1.87 23.09
C ALA A 113 2.57 -0.52 23.41
N ALA A 114 1.50 -0.12 22.73
CA ALA A 114 0.74 1.09 23.06
C ALA A 114 0.19 1.07 24.50
N GLY A 115 -0.30 -0.09 24.96
CA GLY A 115 -0.74 -0.25 26.35
C GLY A 115 0.41 -0.13 27.37
N VAL A 116 1.61 -0.58 27.03
CA VAL A 116 2.80 -0.51 27.89
C VAL A 116 3.48 0.85 27.82
N ALA A 117 3.59 1.46 26.63
CA ALA A 117 4.21 2.76 26.35
C ALA A 117 3.42 3.94 26.92
N MET A 118 2.14 3.75 27.27
CA MET A 118 1.39 4.71 28.05
C MET A 118 1.92 4.82 29.49
N ARG A 119 2.61 3.80 30.04
CA ARG A 119 3.03 3.78 31.46
C ARG A 119 4.03 4.89 31.81
N PRO A 120 5.13 5.11 31.06
CA PRO A 120 6.03 6.24 31.32
C PRO A 120 5.32 7.59 31.17
N ALA A 121 4.46 7.75 30.17
CA ALA A 121 3.68 8.98 30.00
C ALA A 121 2.75 9.23 31.19
N LEU A 122 2.04 8.20 31.67
CA LEU A 122 1.19 8.28 32.86
C LEU A 122 1.98 8.52 34.15
N LEU A 123 3.18 7.94 34.27
CA LEU A 123 4.09 8.21 35.39
C LEU A 123 4.57 9.66 35.38
N SER A 124 5.00 10.19 34.22
CA SER A 124 5.38 11.60 34.06
C SER A 124 4.22 12.54 34.37
N ILE A 125 3.00 12.20 33.96
CA ILE A 125 1.79 12.94 34.32
C ILE A 125 1.55 12.89 35.83
N GLY A 126 1.64 11.71 36.45
CA GLY A 126 1.44 11.52 37.89
C GLY A 126 2.46 12.28 38.74
N LEU A 127 3.75 12.17 38.39
CA LEU A 127 4.82 12.94 39.03
C LEU A 127 4.62 14.46 38.83
N GLY A 128 4.16 14.87 37.64
CA GLY A 128 3.86 16.27 37.39
C GLY A 128 2.72 16.81 38.25
N ILE A 129 1.64 16.03 38.43
CA ILE A 129 0.54 16.38 39.34
C ILE A 129 1.04 16.49 40.79
N LEU A 130 1.88 15.55 41.25
CA LEU A 130 2.45 15.59 42.59
C LEU A 130 3.35 16.80 42.80
N ALA A 131 4.20 17.13 41.82
CA ALA A 131 5.06 18.31 41.86
C ALA A 131 4.23 19.61 41.94
N MET A 132 3.16 19.74 41.14
CA MET A 132 2.26 20.89 41.22
C MET A 132 1.58 20.98 42.61
N ALA A 133 1.13 19.85 43.16
CA ALA A 133 0.51 19.80 44.49
C ALA A 133 1.51 20.15 45.61
N ALA A 134 2.80 19.91 45.41
CA ALA A 134 3.88 20.27 46.32
C ALA A 134 4.35 21.74 46.17
N GLY A 135 3.74 22.53 45.28
CA GLY A 135 4.08 23.94 45.05
C GLY A 135 5.06 24.18 43.89
N GLU A 136 5.55 23.11 43.26
CA GLU A 136 6.50 23.16 42.13
C GLU A 136 5.75 23.19 40.78
N GLY A 137 4.97 24.25 40.57
CA GLY A 137 4.10 24.38 39.39
C GLY A 137 4.85 24.29 38.05
N GLY A 138 6.03 24.90 37.97
CA GLY A 138 6.86 24.89 36.76
C GLY A 138 7.43 23.51 36.43
N ALA A 139 7.96 22.80 37.42
CA ALA A 139 8.48 21.45 37.25
C ALA A 139 7.35 20.46 36.91
N GLY A 140 6.18 20.62 37.55
CA GLY A 140 5.03 19.77 37.28
C GLY A 140 4.46 19.91 35.87
N ALA A 141 4.37 21.15 35.37
CA ALA A 141 3.96 21.41 33.99
C ALA A 141 4.97 20.85 32.96
N ALA A 142 6.28 20.97 33.24
CA ALA A 142 7.32 20.42 32.38
C ALA A 142 7.27 18.88 32.32
N LEU A 143 7.05 18.21 33.45
CA LEU A 143 6.91 16.75 33.52
C LEU A 143 5.69 16.26 32.72
N ILE A 144 4.53 16.93 32.85
CA ILE A 144 3.34 16.62 32.06
C ILE A 144 3.61 16.87 30.57
N GLY A 145 4.23 18.00 30.20
CA GLY A 145 4.58 18.31 28.82
C GLY A 145 5.54 17.28 28.19
N SER A 146 6.48 16.75 28.98
CA SER A 146 7.44 15.74 28.53
C SER A 146 6.80 14.36 28.23
N SER A 147 5.63 14.07 28.80
CA SER A 147 4.95 12.77 28.63
C SER A 147 4.66 12.43 27.17
N GLN A 148 4.32 13.44 26.37
CA GLN A 148 4.06 13.30 24.93
C GLN A 148 5.32 12.91 24.16
N GLN A 149 6.47 13.45 24.58
CA GLN A 149 7.75 13.18 23.93
C GLN A 149 8.22 11.74 24.18
N PHE A 150 8.00 11.20 25.39
CA PHE A 150 8.27 9.79 25.68
C PHE A 150 7.36 8.82 24.92
N ALA A 151 6.08 9.16 24.78
CA ALA A 151 5.15 8.36 23.98
C ALA A 151 5.57 8.33 22.50
N ALA A 152 5.91 9.50 21.95
CA ALA A 152 6.37 9.63 20.57
C ALA A 152 7.68 8.86 20.31
N LEU A 153 8.69 9.00 21.17
CA LEU A 153 9.97 8.31 21.03
C LEU A 153 9.83 6.78 21.05
N ASN A 154 9.00 6.25 21.95
CA ASN A 154 8.73 4.81 22.01
C ASN A 154 8.02 4.30 20.75
N PHE A 155 7.04 5.06 20.25
CA PHE A 155 6.35 4.76 19.00
C PHE A 155 7.34 4.71 17.83
N PHE A 156 8.16 5.75 17.63
CA PHE A 156 9.10 5.82 16.51
C PHE A 156 10.19 4.72 16.55
N THR A 157 10.67 4.36 17.75
CA THR A 157 11.69 3.33 17.90
C THR A 157 11.14 1.94 17.56
N HIS A 158 9.94 1.60 18.05
CA HIS A 158 9.28 0.33 17.71
C HIS A 158 8.95 0.27 16.23
N THR A 159 8.41 1.35 15.64
CA THR A 159 8.11 1.35 14.20
C THR A 159 9.37 1.10 13.39
N ARG A 160 10.51 1.74 13.69
CA ARG A 160 11.72 1.57 12.88
C ARG A 160 12.26 0.14 12.91
N SER A 161 12.24 -0.53 14.06
CA SER A 161 12.67 -1.94 14.16
C SER A 161 11.72 -2.89 13.44
N GLU A 162 10.41 -2.63 13.51
CA GLU A 162 9.41 -3.43 12.80
C GLU A 162 9.54 -3.25 11.28
N GLU A 163 9.72 -2.01 10.82
CA GLU A 163 9.96 -1.72 9.41
C GLU A 163 11.25 -2.39 8.90
N ALA A 164 12.35 -2.36 9.67
CA ALA A 164 13.59 -3.05 9.31
C ALA A 164 13.44 -4.59 9.28
N THR A 165 12.58 -5.15 10.14
CA THR A 165 12.24 -6.58 10.11
C THR A 165 11.43 -6.92 8.86
N ALA A 166 10.44 -6.09 8.52
CA ALA A 166 9.60 -6.27 7.34
C ALA A 166 10.38 -6.17 6.03
N ASP A 167 11.29 -5.21 5.96
CA ASP A 167 12.29 -5.04 4.91
C ASP A 167 13.13 -6.30 4.68
N ALA A 168 13.74 -6.83 5.74
CA ALA A 168 14.58 -8.01 5.67
C ALA A 168 13.77 -9.25 5.27
N ALA A 169 12.57 -9.40 5.82
CA ALA A 169 11.66 -10.49 5.49
C ALA A 169 11.21 -10.45 4.03
N ALA A 170 10.95 -9.27 3.45
CA ALA A 170 10.62 -9.15 2.03
C ALA A 170 11.74 -9.70 1.14
N VAL A 171 13.01 -9.39 1.46
CA VAL A 171 14.17 -9.96 0.77
C VAL A 171 14.24 -11.47 0.96
N GLU A 172 14.05 -11.95 2.20
CA GLU A 172 14.10 -13.36 2.54
C GLU A 172 13.03 -14.18 1.80
N TYR A 173 11.76 -13.75 1.83
CA TYR A 173 10.65 -14.45 1.19
C TYR A 173 10.86 -14.57 -0.32
N LEU A 174 11.26 -13.49 -0.99
CA LEU A 174 11.53 -13.50 -2.43
C LEU A 174 12.72 -14.40 -2.75
N THR A 175 13.78 -14.37 -1.94
CA THR A 175 14.95 -15.24 -2.11
C THR A 175 14.58 -16.72 -1.96
N GLN A 176 13.76 -17.08 -0.96
CA GLN A 176 13.28 -18.46 -0.79
C GLN A 176 12.45 -18.95 -1.99
N LEU A 177 11.73 -18.05 -2.65
CA LEU A 177 10.96 -18.33 -3.87
C LEU A 177 11.81 -18.34 -5.15
N GLY A 178 13.12 -18.09 -5.06
CA GLY A 178 13.99 -17.95 -6.23
C GLY A 178 13.69 -16.70 -7.07
N GLN A 179 13.06 -15.68 -6.47
CA GLN A 179 12.68 -14.43 -7.14
C GLN A 179 13.65 -13.31 -6.75
N SER A 180 13.78 -12.31 -7.63
CA SER A 180 14.68 -11.19 -7.36
C SER A 180 14.17 -10.28 -6.25
N PRO A 181 14.95 -10.04 -5.18
CA PRO A 181 14.64 -9.03 -4.16
C PRO A 181 14.95 -7.60 -4.63
N ARG A 182 15.44 -7.41 -5.87
CA ARG A 182 15.78 -6.08 -6.40
C ARG A 182 14.61 -5.10 -6.35
N GLY A 183 13.39 -5.60 -6.55
CA GLY A 183 12.18 -4.77 -6.58
C GLY A 183 11.99 -3.92 -5.31
N ILE A 184 12.22 -4.47 -4.11
CA ILE A 184 12.06 -3.68 -2.88
C ILE A 184 13.15 -2.61 -2.74
N VAL A 185 14.37 -2.89 -3.21
CA VAL A 185 15.48 -1.92 -3.25
C VAL A 185 15.15 -0.77 -4.20
N GLU A 186 14.74 -1.08 -5.43
CA GLU A 186 14.39 -0.08 -6.44
C GLU A 186 13.20 0.76 -6.00
N PHE A 187 12.18 0.14 -5.41
CA PHE A 187 11.03 0.85 -4.88
C PHE A 187 11.46 1.89 -3.83
N PHE A 188 12.30 1.52 -2.86
CA PHE A 188 12.80 2.49 -1.88
C PHE A 188 13.69 3.57 -2.46
N GLU A 189 14.53 3.26 -3.45
CA GLU A 189 15.38 4.25 -4.10
C GLU A 189 14.57 5.25 -4.93
N ASN A 190 13.58 4.78 -5.68
CA ASN A 190 12.65 5.62 -6.45
C ASN A 190 11.97 6.67 -5.58
N PHE A 191 11.69 6.32 -4.32
CA PHE A 191 11.02 7.18 -3.36
C PHE A 191 11.93 7.72 -2.25
N ARG A 192 13.26 7.63 -2.39
CA ARG A 192 14.22 8.09 -1.35
C ARG A 192 13.99 9.54 -0.93
N TYR A 193 13.57 10.39 -1.84
CA TYR A 193 13.27 11.80 -1.56
C TYR A 193 12.16 12.01 -0.51
N GLN A 194 11.32 11.00 -0.24
CA GLN A 194 10.27 11.04 0.78
C GLN A 194 10.83 11.18 2.20
N GLU A 195 12.08 10.75 2.45
CA GLU A 195 12.76 10.87 3.75
C GLU A 195 12.84 12.33 4.22
N VAL A 196 13.15 13.26 3.31
CA VAL A 196 13.35 14.69 3.61
C VAL A 196 12.08 15.52 3.50
N LEU A 197 10.99 14.95 2.98
CA LEU A 197 9.70 15.65 2.92
C LEU A 197 9.08 15.78 4.31
N SER A 198 8.35 16.88 4.53
CA SER A 198 7.50 17.03 5.71
C SER A 198 6.39 15.97 5.68
N SER A 199 5.94 15.52 6.86
CA SER A 199 4.91 14.47 6.97
C SER A 199 3.68 14.74 6.09
N ALA A 200 3.18 15.99 6.07
CA ALA A 200 2.03 16.38 5.25
C ALA A 200 2.23 16.21 3.73
N ARG A 201 3.48 16.28 3.24
CA ARG A 201 3.80 16.14 1.81
C ARG A 201 4.22 14.73 1.41
N ARG A 202 4.44 13.83 2.38
CA ARG A 202 4.78 12.44 2.09
C ARG A 202 3.58 11.69 1.54
N TYR A 203 3.83 10.71 0.67
CA TYR A 203 2.79 9.75 0.31
C TYR A 203 2.29 8.99 1.53
N PRO A 204 1.02 8.56 1.55
CA PRO A 204 0.45 7.78 2.65
C PRO A 204 1.33 6.60 3.07
N TYR A 205 1.89 5.85 2.11
CA TYR A 205 2.82 4.75 2.38
C TYR A 205 3.98 5.18 3.28
N PHE A 206 4.72 6.23 2.90
CA PHE A 206 5.89 6.71 3.66
C PHE A 206 5.54 7.51 4.92
N ARG A 207 4.26 7.77 5.18
CA ARG A 207 3.78 8.21 6.50
C ARG A 207 3.58 7.03 7.45
N ALA A 208 3.00 5.93 6.95
CA ALA A 208 2.78 4.71 7.71
C ALA A 208 4.06 3.89 7.89
N HIS A 209 4.94 3.92 6.89
CA HIS A 209 6.22 3.21 6.79
C HIS A 209 7.37 4.22 6.58
N PRO A 210 7.79 4.97 7.62
CA PRO A 210 8.82 6.00 7.47
C PRO A 210 10.10 5.42 6.87
N LEU A 211 10.47 5.93 5.69
CA LEU A 211 11.71 5.56 5.03
C LEU A 211 12.91 6.21 5.73
N ALA A 212 14.04 5.50 5.75
CA ALA A 212 15.29 6.00 6.30
C ALA A 212 16.47 5.48 5.49
N SER A 213 17.50 6.32 5.30
CA SER A 213 18.69 5.99 4.50
C SER A 213 19.41 4.71 4.96
N ASP A 214 19.35 4.37 6.26
CA ASP A 214 19.93 3.13 6.78
C ASP A 214 19.12 1.89 6.40
N ARG A 215 17.78 1.98 6.38
CA ARG A 215 16.92 0.88 5.89
C ARG A 215 17.24 0.54 4.44
N ILE A 216 17.33 1.55 3.57
CA ILE A 216 17.65 1.36 2.14
C ILE A 216 18.99 0.65 1.98
N ARG A 217 20.02 1.09 2.73
CA ARG A 217 21.35 0.47 2.70
C ARG A 217 21.31 -0.98 3.19
N THR A 218 20.59 -1.27 4.28
CA THR A 218 20.47 -2.64 4.80
C THR A 218 19.73 -3.54 3.84
N VAL A 219 18.60 -3.11 3.28
CA VAL A 219 17.82 -3.88 2.29
C VAL A 219 18.64 -4.15 1.04
N ARG A 220 19.38 -3.15 0.55
CA ARG A 220 20.32 -3.34 -0.56
C ARG A 220 21.36 -4.41 -0.22
N GLN A 221 22.01 -4.32 0.94
CA GLN A 221 23.03 -5.29 1.33
C GLN A 221 22.45 -6.72 1.39
N LEU A 222 21.28 -6.90 2.03
CA LEU A 222 20.60 -8.19 2.10
C LEU A 222 20.24 -8.71 0.70
N ALA A 223 19.76 -7.84 -0.18
CA ALA A 223 19.44 -8.20 -1.55
C ALA A 223 20.70 -8.63 -2.33
N GLU A 224 21.81 -7.91 -2.20
CA GLU A 224 23.09 -8.27 -2.82
C GLU A 224 23.61 -9.62 -2.29
N ASP A 225 23.57 -9.81 -0.97
CA ASP A 225 24.02 -11.03 -0.29
C ASP A 225 23.17 -12.26 -0.66
N SER A 226 21.92 -12.07 -1.08
CA SER A 226 21.05 -13.16 -1.57
C SER A 226 21.59 -13.83 -2.85
N GLY A 227 22.43 -13.13 -3.62
CA GLY A 227 22.88 -13.58 -4.94
C GLY A 227 21.78 -13.63 -6.01
N MET A 228 20.56 -13.17 -5.71
CA MET A 228 19.39 -13.28 -6.60
C MET A 228 18.96 -11.96 -7.23
N MET A 229 19.65 -10.84 -6.97
CA MET A 229 19.27 -9.54 -7.54
C MET A 229 19.12 -9.61 -9.06
N ASP A 230 20.01 -10.30 -9.75
CA ASP A 230 20.05 -10.49 -11.21
C ASP A 230 19.07 -11.51 -11.79
N THR A 231 18.21 -12.08 -10.96
CA THR A 231 17.12 -12.92 -11.45
C THR A 231 16.10 -12.04 -12.19
N PRO A 232 15.86 -12.26 -13.49
CA PRO A 232 14.87 -11.49 -14.23
C PRO A 232 13.46 -11.88 -13.78
N GLN A 233 12.51 -10.94 -13.84
CA GLN A 233 11.10 -11.32 -13.84
C GLN A 233 10.78 -12.14 -15.10
N THR A 234 9.84 -13.05 -15.00
CA THR A 234 9.40 -13.85 -16.15
C THR A 234 8.62 -12.99 -17.15
N ASP A 235 8.59 -13.39 -18.42
CA ASP A 235 7.78 -12.71 -19.44
C ASP A 235 6.29 -12.67 -19.07
N ARG A 236 5.81 -13.73 -18.40
CA ARG A 236 4.44 -13.81 -17.87
C ARG A 236 4.19 -12.73 -16.81
N GLU A 237 5.07 -12.59 -15.83
CA GLU A 237 4.91 -11.58 -14.76
C GLU A 237 5.00 -10.16 -15.31
N LEU A 238 5.91 -9.92 -16.27
CA LEU A 238 6.00 -8.65 -16.97
C LEU A 238 4.69 -8.34 -17.70
N ASN A 239 4.17 -9.29 -18.47
CA ASN A 239 2.91 -9.11 -19.19
C ASN A 239 1.73 -8.88 -18.23
N GLN A 240 1.59 -9.70 -17.18
CA GLN A 240 0.58 -9.54 -16.14
C GLN A 240 0.61 -8.15 -15.51
N TYR A 241 1.80 -7.66 -15.14
CA TYR A 241 1.96 -6.31 -14.61
C TYR A 241 1.53 -5.24 -15.62
N GLN A 242 1.96 -5.34 -16.87
CA GLN A 242 1.61 -4.37 -17.91
C GLN A 242 0.10 -4.36 -18.21
N MET A 243 -0.54 -5.53 -18.28
CA MET A 243 -1.98 -5.68 -18.51
C MET A 243 -2.79 -5.10 -17.34
N MET A 244 -2.45 -5.46 -16.11
CA MET A 244 -3.06 -4.89 -14.90
C MET A 244 -2.91 -3.37 -14.86
N ARG A 245 -1.71 -2.83 -15.13
CA ARG A 245 -1.46 -1.38 -15.16
C ARG A 245 -2.26 -0.69 -16.27
N ALA A 246 -2.31 -1.28 -17.47
CA ALA A 246 -3.09 -0.78 -18.59
C ALA A 246 -4.60 -0.75 -18.28
N LYS A 247 -5.13 -1.81 -17.68
CA LYS A 247 -6.53 -1.89 -17.26
C LYS A 247 -6.88 -0.80 -16.26
N LEU A 248 -6.07 -0.65 -15.21
CA LEU A 248 -6.26 0.39 -14.20
C LEU A 248 -6.21 1.80 -14.80
N ILE A 249 -5.23 2.09 -15.67
CA ILE A 249 -5.15 3.39 -16.35
C ILE A 249 -6.36 3.59 -17.27
N GLY A 250 -6.78 2.57 -18.01
CA GLY A 250 -7.96 2.64 -18.89
C GLY A 250 -9.25 2.98 -18.16
N PHE A 251 -9.48 2.41 -16.98
CA PHE A 251 -10.69 2.65 -16.17
C PHE A 251 -10.63 3.92 -15.32
N LEU A 252 -9.44 4.26 -14.78
CA LEU A 252 -9.33 5.27 -13.72
C LEU A 252 -8.82 6.63 -14.20
N ASP A 253 -8.18 6.69 -15.37
CA ASP A 253 -7.67 7.94 -15.94
C ASP A 253 -8.55 8.50 -17.06
N THR A 254 -8.33 9.77 -17.37
CA THR A 254 -9.01 10.42 -18.51
C THR A 254 -8.50 9.87 -19.85
N PRO A 255 -9.33 9.84 -20.91
CA PRO A 255 -8.91 9.39 -22.24
C PRO A 255 -7.68 10.12 -22.78
N ASN A 256 -7.53 11.42 -22.47
CA ASN A 256 -6.35 12.20 -22.85
C ASN A 256 -5.06 11.72 -22.16
N LYS A 257 -5.16 11.29 -20.90
CA LYS A 257 -4.02 10.71 -20.18
C LYS A 257 -3.70 9.32 -20.71
N VAL A 258 -4.72 8.50 -20.99
CA VAL A 258 -4.56 7.19 -21.63
C VAL A 258 -3.88 7.33 -22.99
N ALA A 259 -4.33 8.25 -23.85
CA ALA A 259 -3.75 8.47 -25.18
C ALA A 259 -2.30 9.00 -25.14
N ARG A 260 -1.90 9.67 -24.05
CA ARG A 260 -0.51 10.11 -23.85
C ARG A 260 0.38 8.94 -23.41
N GLU A 261 -0.12 8.11 -22.49
CA GLU A 261 0.61 6.95 -21.96
C GLU A 261 0.71 5.82 -23.00
N TYR A 262 -0.39 5.58 -23.71
CA TYR A 262 -0.58 4.51 -24.70
C TYR A 262 -0.96 5.12 -26.06
N PRO A 263 -0.05 5.85 -26.73
CA PRO A 263 -0.33 6.52 -27.99
C PRO A 263 -0.75 5.54 -29.08
N ALA A 264 -1.46 6.02 -30.10
CA ALA A 264 -1.92 5.16 -31.20
C ALA A 264 -0.78 4.49 -32.00
N SER A 265 0.46 4.97 -31.88
CA SER A 265 1.65 4.29 -32.43
C SER A 265 2.05 3.04 -31.64
N ASP A 266 1.66 2.95 -30.37
CA ASP A 266 1.88 1.78 -29.52
C ASP A 266 0.81 0.72 -29.81
N GLN A 267 1.27 -0.32 -30.49
CA GLN A 267 0.49 -1.49 -30.90
C GLN A 267 0.73 -2.69 -29.96
N SER A 268 1.24 -2.46 -28.75
CA SER A 268 1.31 -3.52 -27.74
C SER A 268 -0.09 -3.90 -27.23
N GLN A 269 -0.24 -5.13 -26.73
CA GLN A 269 -1.51 -5.57 -26.13
C GLN A 269 -1.96 -4.67 -24.98
N PRO A 270 -1.10 -4.29 -23.99
CA PRO A 270 -1.50 -3.39 -22.91
C PRO A 270 -2.02 -2.05 -23.44
N ALA A 271 -1.38 -1.48 -24.47
CA ALA A 271 -1.78 -0.20 -25.03
C ALA A 271 -3.17 -0.25 -25.68
N ARG A 272 -3.44 -1.28 -26.49
CA ARG A 272 -4.77 -1.50 -27.08
C ARG A 272 -5.82 -1.77 -26.01
N TYR A 273 -5.44 -2.50 -24.95
CA TYR A 273 -6.33 -2.81 -23.84
C TYR A 273 -6.77 -1.55 -23.09
N ALA A 274 -5.82 -0.70 -22.69
CA ALA A 274 -6.09 0.58 -22.06
C ALA A 274 -6.95 1.50 -22.95
N ARG A 275 -6.64 1.58 -24.25
CA ARG A 275 -7.41 2.40 -25.20
C ARG A 275 -8.82 1.88 -25.42
N SER A 276 -9.02 0.56 -25.48
CA SER A 276 -10.33 -0.06 -25.58
C SER A 276 -11.22 0.33 -24.40
N ILE A 277 -10.68 0.21 -23.18
CA ILE A 277 -11.38 0.57 -21.95
C ILE A 277 -11.69 2.08 -21.93
N ALA A 278 -10.70 2.92 -22.26
CA ALA A 278 -10.89 4.37 -22.27
C ALA A 278 -11.93 4.84 -23.31
N ALA A 279 -11.98 4.18 -24.48
CA ALA A 279 -13.00 4.43 -25.49
C ALA A 279 -14.40 4.04 -24.99
N MET A 280 -14.52 2.90 -24.32
CA MET A 280 -15.77 2.46 -23.67
C MET A 280 -16.25 3.48 -22.64
N GLN A 281 -15.35 4.01 -21.80
CA GLN A 281 -15.68 5.00 -20.75
C GLN A 281 -16.29 6.31 -21.30
N VAL A 282 -16.04 6.64 -22.57
CA VAL A 282 -16.64 7.81 -23.24
C VAL A 282 -17.67 7.44 -24.30
N SER A 283 -18.17 6.20 -24.26
CA SER A 283 -19.18 5.66 -25.17
C SER A 283 -18.77 5.66 -26.65
N ASP A 284 -17.47 5.67 -26.96
CA ASP A 284 -16.96 5.41 -28.30
C ASP A 284 -16.88 3.90 -28.54
N ILE A 285 -18.06 3.30 -28.67
CA ILE A 285 -18.24 1.83 -28.72
C ILE A 285 -17.57 1.22 -29.95
N ASP A 286 -17.60 1.93 -31.08
CA ASP A 286 -17.01 1.40 -32.30
C ASP A 286 -15.48 1.35 -32.18
N ARG A 287 -14.84 2.37 -31.59
CA ARG A 287 -13.41 2.33 -31.29
C ARG A 287 -13.07 1.27 -30.25
N ALA A 288 -13.85 1.16 -29.19
CA ALA A 288 -13.66 0.15 -28.15
C ALA A 288 -13.72 -1.27 -28.75
N LEU A 289 -14.71 -1.56 -29.60
CA LEU A 289 -14.84 -2.83 -30.28
C LEU A 289 -13.68 -3.11 -31.24
N ILE A 290 -13.19 -2.10 -31.98
CA ILE A 290 -12.00 -2.26 -32.85
C ILE A 290 -10.79 -2.70 -32.03
N GLU A 291 -10.49 -2.00 -30.93
CA GLU A 291 -9.31 -2.29 -30.10
C GLU A 291 -9.43 -3.68 -29.43
N VAL A 292 -10.56 -4.02 -28.80
CA VAL A 292 -10.73 -5.34 -28.14
C VAL A 292 -10.77 -6.50 -29.14
N ASN A 293 -11.34 -6.31 -30.34
CA ASN A 293 -11.32 -7.37 -31.35
C ASN A 293 -9.91 -7.64 -31.86
N SER A 294 -9.08 -6.60 -32.02
CA SER A 294 -7.66 -6.80 -32.38
C SER A 294 -6.87 -7.55 -31.29
N LEU A 295 -7.26 -7.41 -30.01
CA LEU A 295 -6.69 -8.22 -28.93
C LEU A 295 -7.11 -9.69 -29.04
N LEU A 296 -8.38 -9.94 -29.36
CA LEU A 296 -8.91 -11.29 -29.57
C LEU A 296 -8.40 -11.97 -30.85
N GLU A 297 -7.94 -11.20 -31.84
CA GLU A 297 -7.25 -11.74 -33.01
C GLU A 297 -5.87 -12.28 -32.63
N ASP A 298 -5.16 -11.58 -31.74
CA ASP A 298 -3.83 -11.98 -31.24
C ASP A 298 -3.90 -13.11 -30.20
N ASP A 299 -4.89 -13.07 -29.30
CA ASP A 299 -5.09 -14.05 -28.23
C ASP A 299 -6.58 -14.43 -28.08
N PRO A 300 -7.08 -15.34 -28.93
CA PRO A 300 -8.51 -15.69 -28.99
C PRO A 300 -9.04 -16.41 -27.75
N GLU A 301 -8.16 -16.99 -26.92
CA GLU A 301 -8.55 -17.77 -25.75
C GLU A 301 -8.49 -16.95 -24.45
N ASN A 302 -8.03 -15.70 -24.51
CA ASN A 302 -7.92 -14.84 -23.33
C ASN A 302 -9.30 -14.50 -22.74
N PRO A 303 -9.64 -15.00 -21.53
CA PRO A 303 -10.96 -14.79 -20.95
C PRO A 303 -11.23 -13.31 -20.62
N PHE A 304 -10.19 -12.53 -20.31
CA PHE A 304 -10.33 -11.13 -19.90
C PHE A 304 -10.62 -10.21 -21.09
N PHE A 305 -10.20 -10.58 -22.30
CA PHE A 305 -10.58 -9.87 -23.53
C PHE A 305 -12.02 -10.15 -23.91
N TRP A 306 -12.48 -11.38 -23.72
CA TRP A 306 -13.90 -11.72 -23.87
C TRP A 306 -14.77 -11.05 -22.81
N GLU A 307 -14.32 -10.98 -21.56
CA GLU A 307 -14.97 -10.23 -20.48
C GLU A 307 -15.13 -8.76 -20.86
N LEU A 308 -14.05 -8.08 -21.27
CA LEU A 308 -14.11 -6.68 -21.70
C LEU A 308 -15.05 -6.50 -22.89
N LYS A 309 -14.98 -7.36 -23.90
CA LYS A 309 -15.89 -7.28 -25.06
C LYS A 309 -17.34 -7.46 -24.64
N GLY A 310 -17.61 -8.42 -23.75
CA GLY A 310 -18.93 -8.63 -23.17
C GLY A 310 -19.43 -7.38 -22.43
N GLN A 311 -18.57 -6.75 -21.62
CA GLN A 311 -18.87 -5.51 -20.92
C GLN A 311 -19.20 -4.37 -21.91
N ILE A 312 -18.38 -4.17 -22.95
CA ILE A 312 -18.60 -3.15 -24.00
C ILE A 312 -19.97 -3.34 -24.65
N LEU A 313 -20.31 -4.58 -25.04
CA LEU A 313 -21.58 -4.89 -25.68
C LEU A 313 -22.77 -4.71 -24.73
N PHE A 314 -22.63 -5.15 -23.48
CA PHE A 314 -23.66 -5.01 -22.46
C PHE A 314 -23.96 -3.55 -22.13
N GLU A 315 -22.94 -2.75 -21.83
CA GLU A 315 -23.10 -1.33 -21.48
C GLU A 315 -23.59 -0.48 -22.66
N SER A 316 -23.33 -0.91 -23.89
CA SER A 316 -23.84 -0.26 -25.11
C SER A 316 -25.22 -0.73 -25.57
N GLY A 317 -25.82 -1.71 -24.89
CA GLY A 317 -27.12 -2.29 -25.27
C GLY A 317 -27.09 -3.09 -26.58
N ARG A 318 -25.92 -3.65 -26.94
CA ARG A 318 -25.69 -4.47 -28.14
C ARG A 318 -25.50 -5.97 -27.83
N ALA A 319 -25.82 -6.39 -26.60
CA ALA A 319 -25.72 -7.76 -26.12
C ALA A 319 -26.90 -8.65 -26.56
#